data_AF-A0ABD0Q977-F1
#
_entry.id   AF-A0ABD0Q977-F1
#
_cell.length_a   1.000
_cell.length_b   1.000
_cell.length_c   1.000
_cell.angle_alpha   90.00
_cell.angle_beta   90.00
_cell.angle_gamma   90.00
#
_symmetry.space_group_name_H-M   'P 1'
#
loop_
_entity.id
_entity.type
_entity.pdbx_description
1 polymer ?
#
loop_
_entity_poly.entity_id
_entity_poly.type
_entity_poly.pdbx_seq_one_letter_code
_entity_poly.pdbx_strand_id
1 'polypeptide(L)' 'VRFLLGGRHGDFKFLPPPGYAPCYEAVLPKDRLRIEPIKEYKHDFNGVRNLLGPTQSLSHTAFTPCPVDTVQ' A
#
# COMPACT_ATOMS: atom_id res chain seq x y z
N VAL A 1 10.51 -2.45 14.94
CA VAL A 1 9.91 -1.13 14.61
C VAL A 1 8.40 -1.26 14.46
N ARG A 2 7.64 -0.17 14.59
CA ARG A 2 6.19 -0.14 14.33
C ARG A 2 5.88 0.98 13.35
N PHE A 3 5.00 0.72 12.39
CA PHE A 3 4.52 1.71 11.43
C PHE A 3 3.21 2.32 11.92
N LEU A 4 3.04 3.63 11.75
CA LEU A 4 1.79 4.34 11.99
C LEU A 4 1.34 4.91 10.65
N LEU A 5 0.34 4.28 10.03
CA LEU A 5 -0.12 4.64 8.69
C LEU A 5 -1.40 5.50 8.72
N GLY A 6 -2.03 5.62 9.89
CA GLY A 6 -3.26 6.37 10.13
C GLY A 6 -4.52 5.51 10.10
N GLY A 7 -5.65 6.13 10.40
CA GLY A 7 -6.95 5.46 10.55
C GLY A 7 -6.86 4.34 11.60
N ARG A 8 -7.45 3.18 11.30
CA ARG A 8 -7.37 1.99 12.18
C ARG A 8 -5.98 1.32 12.22
N HIS A 9 -5.00 1.80 11.45
CA HIS A 9 -3.67 1.18 11.30
C HIS A 9 -2.57 1.95 12.04
N GLY A 10 -2.94 2.69 13.08
CA GLY A 10 -2.02 3.32 14.01
C GLY A 10 -2.40 4.75 14.31
N ASP A 11 -2.57 5.04 15.60
CA ASP A 11 -2.87 6.38 16.08
C ASP A 11 -1.62 7.26 16.03
N PHE A 12 -1.80 8.46 15.48
CA PHE A 12 -0.72 9.42 15.40
C PHE A 12 -0.49 10.12 16.73
N LYS A 13 0.77 10.13 17.16
CA LYS A 13 1.22 11.01 18.26
C LYS A 13 1.28 12.48 17.83
N PHE A 14 1.51 12.72 16.54
CA PHE A 14 1.55 14.04 15.91
C PHE A 14 0.79 13.96 14.59
N LEU A 15 -0.19 14.85 14.40
CA LEU A 15 -1.00 14.85 13.20
C LEU A 15 -0.21 15.38 11.98
N PRO A 16 -0.58 14.98 10.76
CA PRO A 16 -0.02 15.57 9.55
C PRO A 16 -0.25 17.10 9.53
N PRO A 17 0.70 17.87 8.97
CA PRO A 17 0.49 19.30 8.76
C PRO A 17 -0.70 19.58 7.83
N PRO A 18 -1.27 20.80 7.85
CA PRO A 18 -2.32 21.20 6.91
C PRO A 18 -1.93 20.94 5.46
N GLY A 19 -2.85 20.37 4.67
CA GLY A 19 -2.61 19.98 3.28
C GLY A 19 -2.01 18.58 3.08
N TYR A 20 -1.72 17.84 4.16
CA TYR A 20 -1.25 16.46 4.10
C TYR A 20 -2.30 15.48 4.62
N ALA A 21 -2.40 14.33 3.97
CA ALA A 21 -3.29 13.24 4.33
C ALA A 21 -2.51 12.06 4.95
N PRO A 22 -3.14 11.28 5.86
CA PRO A 22 -2.54 10.04 6.33
C PRO A 22 -2.34 9.03 5.19
N CYS A 23 -1.26 8.24 5.24
CA CYS A 23 -0.92 7.28 4.19
C CYS A 23 -1.99 6.20 3.97
N TYR A 24 -2.81 5.87 4.97
CA TYR A 24 -3.86 4.86 4.83
C TYR A 24 -4.90 5.21 3.75
N GLU A 25 -5.12 6.49 3.46
CA GLU A 25 -6.10 6.93 2.46
C GLU A 25 -5.67 6.58 1.03
N ALA A 26 -4.38 6.30 0.81
CA ALA A 26 -3.86 5.87 -0.49
C ALA A 26 -4.07 4.37 -0.75
N VAL A 27 -4.66 3.62 0.18
CA VAL A 27 -4.94 2.19 -0.03
C VAL A 27 -6.00 2.02 -1.10
N LEU A 28 -5.71 1.22 -2.12
CA LEU A 28 -6.64 0.96 -3.21
C LEU A 28 -7.93 0.28 -2.69
N PRO A 29 -9.11 0.59 -3.27
CA PRO A 29 -10.39 0.06 -2.78
C PRO A 29 -10.48 -1.47 -2.72
N LYS A 30 -9.72 -2.18 -3.57
CA LYS A 30 -9.72 -3.64 -3.64
C LYS A 30 -8.62 -4.29 -2.78
N ASP A 31 -7.75 -3.49 -2.19
CA ASP A 31 -6.57 -3.98 -1.48
C ASP A 31 -6.69 -3.85 0.02
N ARG A 32 -5.96 -4.73 0.71
CA ARG A 32 -5.73 -4.64 2.15
C ARG A 32 -4.30 -4.19 2.38
N LEU A 33 -4.14 -3.25 3.31
CA LEU A 33 -2.84 -2.76 3.73
C LEU A 33 -2.01 -3.90 4.33
N ARG A 34 -0.79 -4.05 3.82
CA ARG A 34 0.15 -5.11 4.22
C ARG A 34 1.58 -4.57 4.12
N ILE A 35 2.47 -5.11 4.94
CA ILE A 35 3.92 -4.88 4.81
C ILE A 35 4.48 -6.05 4.02
N GLU A 36 5.11 -5.77 2.88
CA GLU A 36 5.77 -6.78 2.08
C GLU A 36 7.26 -6.46 1.88
N PRO A 37 8.14 -7.48 1.88
CA PRO A 37 9.53 -7.30 1.56
C PRO A 37 9.71 -6.94 0.09
N ILE A 38 10.63 -6.03 -0.20
CA ILE A 38 10.88 -5.56 -1.57
C ILE A 38 11.94 -6.44 -2.21
N LYS A 39 11.67 -6.95 -3.42
CA LYS A 39 12.60 -7.77 -4.24
C LYS A 39 13.08 -9.03 -3.52
N GLU A 40 12.20 -9.64 -2.73
CA GLU A 40 12.50 -10.92 -2.10
C GLU A 40 12.51 -12.03 -3.16
N TYR A 41 13.62 -12.77 -3.23
CA TYR A 41 13.80 -13.89 -4.16
C TYR A 41 13.59 -15.25 -3.48
N LYS A 42 13.44 -15.26 -2.15
CA LYS A 42 13.21 -16.48 -1.37
C LYS A 42 12.27 -16.22 -0.20
N HIS A 43 11.35 -17.13 0.05
CA HIS A 43 10.49 -17.08 1.23
C HIS A 43 10.47 -18.47 1.88
N ASP A 44 11.25 -18.61 2.95
CA ASP A 44 11.37 -19.86 3.68
C ASP A 44 10.20 -19.99 4.66
N PHE A 45 9.39 -21.04 4.53
CA PHE A 45 8.27 -21.30 5.42
C PHE A 45 8.28 -22.76 5.88
N ASN A 46 8.13 -22.98 7.19
CA ASN A 46 8.14 -24.32 7.81
C ASN A 46 9.33 -25.20 7.38
N GLY A 47 10.51 -24.60 7.18
CA GLY A 47 11.72 -25.30 6.75
C GLY A 47 11.82 -25.59 5.25
N VAL A 48 10.82 -25.23 4.44
CA VAL A 48 10.85 -25.33 2.98
C VAL A 48 11.32 -24.00 2.39
N ARG A 49 12.33 -24.04 1.53
CA ARG A 49 12.80 -22.85 0.79
C ARG A 49 12.00 -22.67 -0.48
N ASN A 50 11.19 -21.61 -0.56
CA ASN A 50 10.50 -21.25 -1.80
C ASN A 50 11.29 -20.18 -2.53
N LEU A 51 11.66 -20.44 -3.78
CA LEU A 51 12.26 -19.42 -4.65
C LEU A 51 11.14 -18.66 -5.36
N LEU A 52 11.17 -17.34 -5.28
CA LEU A 52 10.18 -16.46 -5.89
C LEU A 52 10.68 -15.98 -7.25
N GLY A 53 9.77 -15.95 -8.23
CA GLY A 53 10.02 -15.28 -9.50
C GLY A 53 10.02 -13.75 -9.34
N PRO A 54 10.36 -13.00 -10.40
CA PRO A 54 10.30 -11.54 -10.39
C PRO A 54 8.90 -11.05 -9.99
N THR A 55 8.83 -10.19 -8.97
CA THR A 55 7.56 -9.58 -8.57
C THR A 55 7.13 -8.53 -9.60
N GLN A 56 5.90 -8.62 -10.10
CA GLN A 56 5.33 -7.58 -10.93
C GLN A 56 4.97 -6.38 -10.04
N SER A 57 5.71 -5.28 -10.19
CA SER A 57 5.32 -4.01 -9.57
C SER A 57 4.02 -3.51 -10.19
N LEU A 58 3.15 -2.96 -9.37
CA LEU A 58 2.02 -2.17 -9.86
C LEU A 58 2.56 -1.03 -10.73
N SER A 59 1.90 -0.77 -11.86
CA SER A 59 2.18 0.42 -12.66
C SER A 59 2.07 1.66 -11.78
N HIS A 60 2.88 2.69 -12.07
CA HIS A 60 2.86 3.97 -11.38
C HIS A 60 1.60 4.79 -11.74
N THR A 61 0.45 4.16 -11.68
CA THR A 61 -0.85 4.77 -11.85
C THR A 61 -1.21 5.40 -10.51
N ALA A 62 -0.94 6.71 -10.40
CA ALA A 62 -1.83 7.54 -9.62
C ALA A 62 -3.26 7.14 -10.03
N PHE A 63 -4.15 6.91 -9.06
CA PHE A 63 -5.56 6.72 -9.38
C PHE A 63 -6.07 8.03 -9.96
N THR A 64 -5.94 8.20 -11.27
CA THR A 64 -6.62 9.22 -12.03
C THR A 64 -7.98 8.62 -12.33
N PRO A 65 -9.05 8.93 -11.56
CA PRO A 65 -10.38 8.51 -11.96
C PRO A 65 -10.59 9.04 -13.38
N CYS A 66 -11.06 8.19 -14.30
CA CYS A 66 -11.60 8.67 -15.56
C CYS A 66 -12.99 9.22 -15.22
N PRO A 67 -13.14 10.54 -15.00
CA PRO A 67 -14.44 11.06 -14.62
C PRO A 67 -15.37 10.82 -15.79
N VAL A 68 -16.52 10.21 -15.52
CA VAL A 68 -17.56 10.09 -16.54
C VAL A 68 -18.12 11.48 -16.75
N ASP A 69 -17.96 12.01 -17.95
CA ASP A 69 -18.61 13.25 -18.33
C ASP A 69 -20.12 12.98 -18.40
N THR A 70 -20.88 13.70 -17.58
CA THR A 70 -22.34 13.59 -17.51
C THR A 70 -23.05 14.64 -18.36
N VAL A 71 -22.32 15.42 -19.15
CA VAL A 71 -22.93 16.41 -20.05
C VAL A 71 -23.68 15.67 -21.18
N GLN A 72 -24.98 15.98 -21.31
CA GLN A 72 -25.90 15.47 -22.33
C GLN A 72 -26.10 16.49 -23.45
#